data_AF-A0A2H1W524-F1
#
_entry.id   AF-A0A2H1W524-F1
#
_cell.length_a   1.000
_cell.length_b   1.000
_cell.length_c   1.000
_cell.angle_alpha   90.00
_cell.angle_beta   90.00
_cell.angle_gamma   90.00
#
_symmetry.space_group_name_H-M   'P 1'
#
loop_
_entity.id
_entity.type
_entity.pdbx_description
1 polymer ?
#
loop_
_entity_poly.entity_id
_entity_poly.type
_entity_poly.pdbx_seq_one_letter_code
_entity_poly.pdbx_strand_id
1 'polypeptide(L)'
;MASESKETWFLDIVEKLDDFCKRVDEKIEKEQQQMKACKKKTELETKLAQEMKLHNELTERLAELVRRGSELDRVCATFESHLSIADSDRNRLDNAKETYQLAKELTGIRWDFSAPPNVAKGYIKSESRKLLQPIELDMSTGADSGALWALLQTTAAPGWPFQGDKENRPCNEVK
;
A
#
# COMPACT_ATOMS: atom_id res chain seq x y z
N MET A 1 107.08 12.21 -36.76
CA MET A 1 106.09 11.33 -36.11
C MET A 1 105.70 11.90 -34.74
N ALA A 2 105.04 13.05 -34.70
CA ALA A 2 104.71 13.74 -33.43
C ALA A 2 103.25 14.21 -33.36
N SER A 3 102.38 13.76 -34.27
CA SER A 3 100.96 14.15 -34.29
C SER A 3 100.04 13.10 -33.65
N GLU A 4 100.44 11.83 -33.56
CA GLU A 4 99.57 10.74 -33.05
C GLU A 4 99.34 10.81 -31.53
N SER A 5 100.22 11.47 -30.77
CA SER A 5 100.12 11.54 -29.30
C SER A 5 99.14 12.62 -28.80
N LYS A 6 98.71 13.56 -29.67
CA LYS A 6 97.79 14.64 -29.29
C LYS A 6 96.32 14.30 -29.49
N GLU A 7 95.99 13.17 -30.12
CA GLU A 7 94.60 12.74 -30.37
C GLU A 7 94.08 11.76 -29.31
N THR A 8 94.97 11.00 -28.66
CA THR A 8 94.60 9.95 -27.70
C THR A 8 94.00 10.47 -26.39
N TRP A 9 94.52 11.57 -25.83
CA TRP A 9 93.97 12.17 -24.60
C TRP A 9 92.59 12.82 -24.83
N PHE A 10 92.34 13.34 -26.03
CA PHE A 10 91.05 13.92 -26.41
C PHE A 10 89.98 12.82 -26.54
N LEU A 11 90.33 11.70 -27.18
CA LEU A 11 89.44 10.54 -27.29
C LEU A 11 89.05 9.96 -25.91
N ASP A 12 90.00 9.84 -24.98
CA ASP A 12 89.74 9.40 -23.60
C ASP A 12 88.80 10.35 -22.84
N ILE A 13 88.92 11.67 -23.04
CA ILE A 13 88.01 12.66 -22.45
C ILE A 13 86.61 12.56 -23.06
N VAL A 14 86.52 12.39 -24.38
CA VAL A 14 85.23 12.24 -25.08
C VAL A 14 84.53 10.96 -24.62
N GLU A 15 85.25 9.85 -24.48
CA GLU A 15 84.72 8.58 -23.98
C GLU A 15 84.21 8.71 -22.54
N LYS A 16 85.00 9.34 -21.65
CA LYS A 16 84.58 9.60 -20.25
C LYS A 16 83.36 10.52 -20.15
N LEU A 17 83.26 11.50 -21.05
CA LEU A 17 82.11 12.40 -21.13
C LEU A 17 80.87 11.66 -21.62
N ASP A 18 81.00 10.81 -22.64
CA ASP A 18 79.92 9.97 -23.17
C ASP A 18 79.42 8.97 -22.11
N ASP A 19 80.33 8.33 -21.37
CA ASP A 19 80.01 7.46 -20.23
C ASP A 19 79.33 8.21 -19.08
N PHE A 20 79.71 9.47 -18.84
CA PHE A 20 79.03 10.32 -17.87
C PHE A 20 77.60 10.65 -18.33
N CYS A 21 77.43 11.08 -19.58
CA CYS A 21 76.12 11.36 -20.17
C CYS A 21 75.20 10.13 -20.10
N LYS A 22 75.68 8.95 -20.51
CA LYS A 22 74.93 7.68 -20.41
C LYS A 22 74.48 7.38 -18.98
N ARG A 23 75.36 7.55 -17.99
CA ARG A 23 75.01 7.34 -16.57
C ARG A 23 73.96 8.32 -16.06
N VAL A 24 74.02 9.57 -16.50
CA VAL A 24 73.02 10.58 -16.16
C VAL A 24 71.68 10.24 -16.81
N ASP A 25 71.68 9.87 -18.09
CA ASP A 25 70.47 9.48 -18.82
C ASP A 25 69.81 8.24 -18.20
N GLU A 26 70.58 7.20 -17.86
CA GLU A 26 70.07 6.03 -17.16
C GLU A 26 69.45 6.37 -15.80
N LYS A 27 70.04 7.33 -15.08
CA LYS A 27 69.52 7.77 -13.78
C LYS A 27 68.22 8.55 -13.95
N ILE A 28 68.16 9.45 -14.94
CA ILE A 28 66.95 10.19 -15.30
C ILE A 28 65.84 9.21 -15.69
N GLU A 29 66.14 8.21 -16.50
CA GLU A 29 65.14 7.22 -16.94
C GLU A 29 64.61 6.38 -15.78
N LYS A 30 65.49 5.94 -14.86
CA LYS A 30 65.08 5.25 -13.62
C LYS A 30 64.16 6.12 -12.76
N GLU A 31 64.51 7.39 -12.54
CA GLU A 31 63.68 8.31 -11.76
C GLU A 31 62.33 8.58 -12.45
N GLN A 32 62.30 8.74 -13.76
CA GLN A 32 61.06 8.91 -14.52
C GLN A 32 60.16 7.66 -14.42
N GLN A 33 60.73 6.46 -14.51
CA GLN A 33 59.99 5.21 -14.34
C GLN A 33 59.43 5.07 -12.92
N GLN A 34 60.23 5.39 -11.90
CA GLN A 34 59.77 5.40 -10.50
C GLN A 34 58.65 6.42 -10.27
N MET A 35 58.77 7.62 -10.83
CA MET A 35 57.72 8.64 -10.70
C MET A 35 56.43 8.20 -11.40
N LYS A 36 56.51 7.58 -12.59
CA LYS A 36 55.34 7.02 -13.29
C LYS A 36 54.69 5.90 -12.47
N ALA A 37 55.48 5.00 -11.88
CA ALA A 37 54.97 3.93 -11.03
C ALA A 37 54.30 4.48 -9.76
N CYS A 38 54.90 5.49 -9.13
CA CYS A 38 54.35 6.15 -7.95
C CYS A 38 53.00 6.83 -8.27
N LYS A 39 52.91 7.58 -9.38
CA LYS A 39 51.66 8.19 -9.83
C LYS A 39 50.55 7.15 -10.04
N LYS A 40 50.85 6.04 -10.73
CA LYS A 40 49.90 4.94 -10.92
C LYS A 40 49.47 4.32 -9.60
N LYS A 41 50.40 4.11 -8.67
CA LYS A 41 50.10 3.57 -7.34
C LYS A 41 49.14 4.49 -6.58
N THR A 42 49.41 5.79 -6.53
CA THR A 42 48.54 6.76 -5.86
C THR A 42 47.15 6.81 -6.51
N GLU A 43 47.06 6.74 -7.84
CA GLU A 43 45.76 6.69 -8.53
C GLU A 43 44.96 5.42 -8.21
N LEU A 44 45.63 4.27 -8.07
CA LEU A 44 44.97 3.03 -7.67
C LEU A 44 44.53 3.08 -6.20
N GLU A 45 45.35 3.63 -5.30
CA GLU A 45 45.01 3.79 -3.89
C GLU A 45 43.82 4.73 -3.69
N THR A 46 43.74 5.83 -4.44
CA THR A 46 42.59 6.75 -4.37
C THR A 46 41.32 6.11 -4.89
N LYS A 47 41.38 5.37 -6.00
CA LYS A 47 40.23 4.59 -6.51
C LYS A 47 39.79 3.53 -5.51
N LEU A 48 40.72 2.80 -4.91
CA LEU A 48 40.41 1.80 -3.90
C LEU A 48 39.72 2.43 -2.69
N ALA A 49 40.19 3.58 -2.21
CA ALA A 49 39.56 4.30 -1.11
C ALA A 49 38.13 4.77 -1.46
N GLN A 50 37.91 5.23 -2.69
CA GLN A 50 36.58 5.62 -3.18
C GLN A 50 35.63 4.42 -3.23
N GLU A 51 36.09 3.28 -3.77
CA GLU A 51 35.30 2.05 -3.85
C GLU A 51 34.98 1.49 -2.46
N MET A 52 35.93 1.50 -1.52
CA MET A 52 35.68 1.07 -0.14
C MET A 52 34.64 1.95 0.56
N LYS A 53 34.68 3.27 0.31
CA LYS A 53 33.67 4.19 0.86
C LYS A 53 32.29 3.89 0.28
N LEU A 54 32.19 3.73 -1.04
CA LEU A 54 30.94 3.41 -1.71
C LEU A 54 30.37 2.06 -1.26
N HIS A 55 31.22 1.05 -1.11
CA HIS A 55 30.83 -0.27 -0.60
C HIS A 55 30.21 -0.17 0.79
N ASN A 56 30.80 0.62 1.69
CA ASN A 56 30.26 0.79 3.04
C ASN A 56 28.90 1.51 3.02
N GLU A 57 28.77 2.58 2.24
CA GLU A 57 27.48 3.29 2.08
C GLU A 57 26.39 2.37 1.51
N LEU A 58 26.70 1.55 0.51
CA LEU A 58 25.76 0.58 -0.05
C LEU A 58 25.38 -0.51 0.95
N THR A 59 26.34 -0.98 1.76
CA THR A 59 26.10 -1.97 2.80
C THR A 59 25.15 -1.44 3.88
N GLU A 60 25.34 -0.19 4.32
CA GLU A 60 24.44 0.48 5.27
C GLU A 60 23.03 0.64 4.69
N ARG A 61 22.91 1.06 3.42
CA ARG A 61 21.62 1.19 2.74
C ARG A 61 20.91 -0.15 2.61
N LEU A 62 21.65 -1.22 2.30
CA LEU A 62 21.09 -2.57 2.22
C LEU A 62 20.58 -3.03 3.59
N ALA A 63 21.34 -2.82 4.66
CA ALA A 63 20.91 -3.14 6.01
C ALA A 63 19.64 -2.36 6.42
N GLU A 64 19.56 -1.07 6.06
CA GLU A 64 18.37 -0.27 6.32
C GLU A 64 17.14 -0.78 5.56
N LEU A 65 17.30 -1.12 4.28
CA LEU A 65 16.22 -1.68 3.46
C LEU A 65 15.73 -3.02 4.00
N VAL A 66 16.65 -3.91 4.41
CA VAL A 66 16.30 -5.20 5.03
C VAL A 66 15.48 -4.99 6.30
N ARG A 67 15.90 -4.07 7.17
CA ARG A 67 15.15 -3.75 8.39
C ARG A 67 13.75 -3.23 8.06
N ARG A 68 13.63 -2.27 7.13
CA ARG A 68 12.32 -1.74 6.70
C ARG A 68 11.43 -2.83 6.08
N GLY A 69 12.00 -3.74 5.30
CA GLY A 69 11.30 -4.90 4.74
C GLY A 69 10.74 -5.79 5.85
N SER A 70 11.56 -6.14 6.85
CA SER A 70 11.10 -6.95 7.98
C SER A 70 10.01 -6.27 8.83
N GLU A 71 10.06 -4.95 8.99
CA GLU A 71 9.02 -4.18 9.66
C GLU A 71 7.72 -4.20 8.86
N LEU A 72 7.80 -4.05 7.53
CA LEU A 72 6.64 -4.12 6.64
C LEU A 72 6.00 -5.52 6.70
N ASP A 73 6.79 -6.59 6.59
CA ASP A 73 6.28 -7.97 6.65
C ASP A 73 5.56 -8.24 7.97
N ARG A 74 6.11 -7.74 9.09
CA ARG A 74 5.47 -7.85 10.41
C ARG A 74 4.14 -7.10 10.46
N VAL A 75 4.06 -5.90 9.89
CA VAL A 75 2.81 -5.12 9.84
C VAL A 75 1.78 -5.82 8.95
N CYS A 76 2.18 -6.31 7.78
CA CYS A 76 1.32 -7.08 6.88
C CYS A 76 0.76 -8.33 7.58
N ALA A 77 1.62 -9.12 8.25
CA ALA A 77 1.18 -10.30 9.00
C ALA A 77 0.21 -9.94 10.14
N THR A 78 0.41 -8.80 10.79
CA THR A 78 -0.50 -8.29 11.82
C THR A 78 -1.86 -8.00 11.22
N PHE A 79 -1.92 -7.31 10.07
CA PHE A 79 -3.18 -7.05 9.37
C PHE A 79 -3.87 -8.32 8.87
N GLU A 80 -3.13 -9.27 8.30
CA GLU A 80 -3.69 -10.57 7.89
C GLU A 80 -4.30 -11.34 9.07
N SER A 81 -3.67 -11.28 10.24
CA SER A 81 -4.17 -11.95 11.45
C SER A 81 -5.37 -11.26 12.11
N HIS A 82 -5.46 -9.93 12.07
CA HIS A 82 -6.48 -9.16 12.79
C HIS A 82 -7.65 -8.66 11.91
N LEU A 83 -7.49 -8.60 10.58
CA LEU A 83 -8.56 -8.20 9.65
C LEU A 83 -9.30 -9.40 9.03
N SER A 84 -8.92 -10.64 9.35
CA SER A 84 -9.74 -11.79 8.97
C SER A 84 -11.03 -11.75 9.78
N ILE A 85 -12.19 -11.78 9.11
CA ILE A 85 -13.46 -12.05 9.78
C ILE A 85 -13.30 -13.44 10.38
N ALA A 86 -13.15 -13.51 11.70
CA ALA A 86 -13.07 -14.79 12.39
C ALA A 86 -14.30 -15.64 12.03
N ASP A 87 -14.15 -16.96 11.95
CA ASP A 87 -15.26 -17.86 11.60
C ASP A 87 -16.49 -17.63 12.52
N SER A 88 -16.26 -17.21 13.77
CA SER A 88 -17.33 -16.81 14.69
C SER A 88 -18.11 -15.57 14.23
N ASP A 89 -17.43 -14.55 13.72
CA ASP A 89 -18.08 -13.33 13.24
C ASP A 89 -18.78 -13.57 11.91
N ARG A 90 -18.23 -14.43 11.06
CA ARG A 90 -18.91 -14.91 9.86
C ARG A 90 -20.21 -15.62 10.20
N ASN A 91 -20.18 -16.58 11.12
CA ASN A 91 -21.38 -17.30 11.58
C ASN A 91 -22.40 -16.35 12.22
N ARG A 92 -21.96 -15.33 12.97
CA ARG A 92 -22.85 -14.30 13.53
C ARG A 92 -23.53 -13.47 12.45
N LEU A 93 -22.80 -13.07 11.40
CA LEU A 93 -23.36 -12.33 10.27
C LEU A 93 -24.34 -13.18 9.46
N ASP A 94 -24.02 -14.44 9.22
CA ASP A 94 -24.90 -15.38 8.51
C ASP A 94 -26.20 -15.61 9.32
N ASN A 95 -26.09 -15.84 10.63
CA ASN A 95 -27.25 -15.95 11.52
C ASN A 95 -28.10 -14.67 11.54
N ALA A 96 -27.47 -13.50 11.58
CA ALA A 96 -28.18 -12.22 11.56
C ALA A 96 -28.93 -12.00 10.24
N LYS A 97 -28.32 -12.40 9.11
CA LYS A 97 -28.92 -12.35 7.78
C LYS A 97 -30.12 -13.30 7.67
N GLU A 98 -29.98 -14.54 8.13
CA GLU A 98 -31.07 -15.51 8.15
C GLU A 98 -32.24 -15.03 9.03
N THR A 99 -31.92 -14.53 10.24
CA THR A 99 -32.93 -13.98 11.15
C THR A 99 -33.67 -12.80 10.54
N TYR A 100 -32.96 -11.91 9.87
CA TYR A 100 -33.58 -10.77 9.17
C TYR A 100 -34.49 -11.23 8.03
N GLN A 101 -34.05 -12.20 7.22
CA GLN A 101 -34.84 -12.73 6.11
C GLN A 101 -36.08 -13.46 6.61
N LEU A 102 -35.97 -14.25 7.69
CA LEU A 102 -37.10 -14.90 8.33
C LEU A 102 -38.10 -13.88 8.88
N ALA A 103 -37.63 -12.85 9.59
CA ALA A 103 -38.50 -11.79 10.10
C ALA A 103 -39.23 -11.04 8.97
N LYS A 104 -38.52 -10.78 7.86
CA LYS A 104 -39.05 -10.15 6.65
C LYS A 104 -40.14 -10.99 5.97
N GLU A 105 -40.02 -12.32 6.01
CA GLU A 105 -41.03 -13.25 5.49
C GLU A 105 -42.24 -13.37 6.42
N LEU A 106 -42.02 -13.48 7.73
CA LEU A 106 -43.09 -13.60 8.72
C LEU A 106 -43.94 -12.33 8.84
N THR A 107 -43.30 -11.17 8.79
CA THR A 107 -43.98 -9.88 9.03
C THR A 107 -44.37 -9.15 7.75
N GLY A 108 -43.76 -9.49 6.61
CA GLY A 108 -43.92 -8.73 5.37
C GLY A 108 -43.29 -7.33 5.41
N ILE A 109 -42.63 -6.93 6.51
CA ILE A 109 -42.02 -5.61 6.66
C ILE A 109 -40.80 -5.47 5.73
N ARG A 110 -40.64 -4.28 5.15
CA ARG A 110 -39.52 -3.87 4.31
C ARG A 110 -39.03 -2.52 4.82
N TRP A 111 -37.85 -2.53 5.44
CA TRP A 111 -37.25 -1.33 6.03
C TRP A 111 -36.53 -0.48 4.98
N ASP A 112 -36.62 0.84 5.13
CA ASP A 112 -35.84 1.83 4.41
C ASP A 112 -34.62 2.22 5.25
N PHE A 113 -33.47 1.63 4.94
CA PHE A 113 -32.21 1.87 5.65
C PHE A 113 -31.54 3.21 5.31
N SER A 114 -32.11 4.00 4.40
CA SER A 114 -31.64 5.35 4.11
C SER A 114 -32.17 6.40 5.10
N ALA A 115 -33.16 6.02 5.92
CA ALA A 115 -33.73 6.89 6.94
C ALA A 115 -32.73 7.19 8.08
N PRO A 116 -32.86 8.34 8.75
CA PRO A 116 -32.06 8.67 9.92
C PRO A 116 -32.18 7.61 11.05
N PRO A 117 -31.14 7.39 11.87
CA PRO A 117 -31.14 6.34 12.90
C PRO A 117 -32.26 6.47 13.96
N ASN A 118 -32.82 7.66 14.11
CA ASN A 118 -33.91 7.94 15.03
C ASN A 118 -35.31 7.71 14.43
N VAL A 119 -35.42 7.30 13.16
CA VAL A 119 -36.70 7.04 12.49
C VAL A 119 -36.71 5.64 11.89
N ALA A 120 -37.64 4.80 12.34
CA ALA A 120 -37.89 3.50 11.72
C ALA A 120 -38.90 3.69 10.58
N LYS A 121 -38.39 3.70 9.34
CA LYS A 121 -39.17 3.91 8.12
C LYS A 121 -39.23 2.65 7.26
N GLY A 122 -40.37 2.39 6.64
CA GLY A 122 -40.53 1.25 5.75
C GLY A 122 -41.95 1.06 5.25
N TYR A 123 -42.27 -0.15 4.84
CA TYR A 123 -43.64 -0.55 4.50
C TYR A 123 -43.89 -2.02 4.85
N ILE A 124 -45.15 -2.36 5.12
CA ILE A 124 -45.64 -3.74 5.30
C ILE A 124 -46.24 -4.19 3.97
N LYS A 125 -45.72 -5.28 3.39
CA LYS A 125 -46.29 -5.94 2.21
C LYS A 125 -47.14 -7.13 2.64
N SER A 126 -48.45 -7.04 2.42
CA SER A 126 -49.36 -8.18 2.57
C SER A 126 -49.63 -8.80 1.21
N GLU A 127 -49.04 -9.97 0.93
CA GLU A 127 -49.23 -10.66 -0.35
C GLU A 127 -50.64 -11.22 -0.52
N SER A 128 -51.23 -11.74 0.58
CA SER A 128 -52.59 -12.26 0.59
C SER A 128 -53.65 -11.20 0.26
N ARG A 129 -53.38 -9.93 0.57
CA ARG A 129 -54.30 -8.81 0.36
C ARG A 129 -53.87 -7.84 -0.75
N LYS A 130 -52.70 -8.07 -1.36
CA LYS A 130 -52.07 -7.15 -2.33
C LYS A 130 -51.98 -5.70 -1.80
N LEU A 131 -51.69 -5.53 -0.51
CA LEU A 131 -51.66 -4.24 0.16
C LEU A 131 -50.22 -3.85 0.55
N LEU A 132 -49.91 -2.56 0.39
CA LEU A 132 -48.68 -1.93 0.86
C LEU A 132 -49.03 -0.85 1.87
N GLN A 133 -48.67 -1.05 3.15
CA GLN A 133 -48.92 -0.09 4.22
C GLN A 133 -47.62 0.61 4.61
N PRO A 134 -47.49 1.94 4.50
CA PRO A 134 -46.29 2.65 4.94
C PRO A 134 -46.13 2.62 6.48
N ILE A 135 -44.88 2.64 6.93
CA ILE A 135 -44.44 2.69 8.33
C ILE A 135 -43.51 3.88 8.51
N GLU A 136 -43.78 4.69 9.51
CA GLU A 136 -42.88 5.75 9.97
C GLU A 136 -43.07 5.88 11.49
N LEU A 137 -42.04 5.50 12.24
CA LEU A 137 -42.05 5.53 13.71
C LEU A 137 -40.85 6.34 14.21
N ASP A 138 -41.09 7.26 15.13
CA ASP A 138 -40.04 8.08 15.74
C ASP A 138 -39.47 7.40 16.98
N MET A 139 -38.29 6.80 16.81
CA MET A 139 -37.62 6.00 17.83
C MET A 139 -36.93 6.86 18.91
N SER A 140 -36.99 8.20 18.82
CA SER A 140 -36.27 9.12 19.72
C SER A 140 -36.72 9.08 21.19
N THR A 141 -37.95 8.62 21.46
CA THR A 141 -38.54 8.59 22.81
C THR A 141 -38.50 7.22 23.48
N GLY A 142 -38.02 6.19 22.77
CA GLY A 142 -37.83 4.83 23.28
C GLY A 142 -39.09 3.96 23.27
N ALA A 143 -38.97 2.82 22.57
CA ALA A 143 -39.88 1.66 22.53
C ALA A 143 -41.19 1.76 21.70
N ASP A 144 -41.06 1.82 20.37
CA ASP A 144 -42.19 1.74 19.42
C ASP A 144 -42.58 0.31 18.98
N SER A 145 -42.07 -0.74 19.66
CA SER A 145 -42.36 -2.13 19.26
C SER A 145 -43.86 -2.45 19.31
N GLY A 146 -44.58 -1.94 20.32
CA GLY A 146 -46.03 -2.13 20.43
C GLY A 146 -46.81 -1.46 19.30
N ALA A 147 -46.39 -0.26 18.88
CA ALA A 147 -47.00 0.46 17.76
C ALA A 147 -46.81 -0.29 16.43
N LEU A 148 -45.62 -0.85 16.21
CA LEU A 148 -45.33 -1.68 15.04
C LEU A 148 -46.18 -2.95 15.00
N TRP A 149 -46.29 -3.67 16.13
CA TRP A 149 -47.12 -4.88 16.20
C TRP A 149 -48.60 -4.59 16.03
N ALA A 150 -49.10 -3.47 16.57
CA ALA A 150 -50.47 -3.03 16.36
C ALA A 150 -50.75 -2.73 14.87
N LEU A 151 -49.82 -2.07 14.17
CA LEU A 151 -49.92 -1.82 12.73
C LEU A 151 -49.88 -3.13 11.90
N LEU A 152 -49.13 -4.12 12.37
CA LEU A 152 -49.11 -5.44 11.73
C LEU A 152 -50.42 -6.20 11.95
N GLN A 153 -51.05 -6.06 13.11
CA GLN A 153 -52.36 -6.65 13.38
C GLN A 153 -53.47 -6.02 12.53
N THR A 154 -53.47 -4.70 12.33
CA THR A 154 -54.47 -4.02 11.50
C THR A 154 -54.38 -4.44 10.04
N THR A 155 -53.17 -4.68 9.53
CA THR A 155 -52.94 -5.19 8.16
C THR A 155 -53.26 -6.68 8.00
N ALA A 156 -53.24 -7.46 9.09
CA ALA A 156 -53.63 -8.87 9.10
C ALA A 156 -55.14 -9.11 9.34
N ALA A 157 -55.84 -8.18 10.01
CA ALA A 157 -57.22 -8.35 10.46
C ALA A 157 -58.23 -8.61 9.31
N PRO A 158 -59.19 -9.55 9.45
CA PRO A 158 -60.17 -9.91 8.42
C PRO A 158 -61.02 -8.76 7.82
N GLY A 159 -61.11 -7.60 8.48
CA GLY A 159 -62.06 -6.53 8.16
C GLY A 159 -61.49 -5.19 7.67
N TRP A 160 -60.24 -5.13 7.20
CA TRP A 160 -59.59 -3.86 6.84
C TRP A 160 -59.40 -3.61 5.32
N PRO A 161 -59.66 -2.37 4.79
CA PRO A 161 -60.44 -1.30 5.39
C PRO A 161 -61.84 -1.19 4.76
N PHE A 162 -62.88 -1.22 5.61
CA PHE A 162 -64.11 -0.49 5.35
C PHE A 162 -63.84 1.03 5.43
N GLN A 163 -63.01 1.58 4.53
CA GLN A 163 -62.96 3.00 4.22
C GLN A 163 -62.13 3.22 2.96
N GLY A 164 -62.84 3.35 1.83
CA GLY A 164 -62.35 4.00 0.62
C GLY A 164 -61.08 3.40 0.01
N ASP A 165 -61.22 2.26 -0.65
CA ASP A 165 -60.33 1.87 -1.76
C ASP A 165 -60.36 3.00 -2.82
N LYS A 166 -59.45 3.97 -2.70
CA LYS A 166 -59.27 5.05 -3.68
C LYS A 166 -58.56 4.59 -4.95
N GLU A 167 -58.09 3.34 -5.01
CA GLU A 167 -57.31 2.88 -6.17
C GLU A 167 -58.11 2.08 -7.20
N ASN A 168 -59.41 1.78 -7.03
CA ASN A 168 -60.09 0.87 -7.96
C ASN A 168 -61.59 1.11 -8.29
N ARG A 169 -62.14 2.33 -8.26
CA ARG A 169 -63.41 2.62 -9.00
C ARG A 169 -63.51 4.07 -9.50
N PRO A 170 -63.90 4.32 -10.77
CA PRO A 170 -64.41 5.62 -11.18
C PRO A 170 -65.78 5.84 -10.53
N CYS A 171 -65.97 6.99 -9.87
CA CYS A 171 -67.29 7.45 -9.43
C CYS A 171 -68.14 7.75 -10.67
N ASN A 172 -68.99 6.80 -11.06
CA ASN A 172 -70.15 7.13 -11.88
C ASN A 172 -71.28 7.49 -10.93
N GLU A 173 -71.49 8.80 -10.76
CA GLU A 173 -72.74 9.32 -10.20
C GLU A 173 -73.89 9.00 -11.16
N VAL A 174 -74.88 8.27 -10.67
CA VAL A 174 -76.19 8.16 -11.34
C VAL A 174 -77.28 8.47 -10.33
N LYS A 175 -77.86 9.66 -10.56
CA LYS A 175 -79.11 10.25 -10.06
C LYS A 175 -79.14 10.77 -8.62
#